data_AF-A0ABD7DUE9-F1
#
_entry.id   AF-A0ABD7DUE9-F1
#
_cell.length_a   1.000
_cell.length_b   1.000
_cell.length_c   1.000
_cell.angle_alpha   90.00
_cell.angle_beta   90.00
_cell.angle_gamma   90.00
#
_symmetry.space_group_name_H-M   'P 1'
#
loop_
_entity.id
_entity.type
_entity.pdbx_description
1 polymer ?
#
loop_
_entity_poly.entity_id
_entity_poly.type
_entity_poly.pdbx_seq_one_letter_code
_entity_poly.pdbx_strand_id
1 'polypeptide(L)'
;MNDIAPLRRDLAAAYRLAALFGWDDTLYTHFSVRLPGDGEPRFLINPFGLFFEEIRASDLIVVDMHGKVVEGNADYNVAGFTIHSAVHMARDDAHCVIHTHTLAGMAVAAQNDGLLQLNQISTEFHQRLGYHAYEGVALDLDERARIQASLGDNIALLLRHHGLLSVGASVADAFYVMYYLNRACEIQLAATGGGQPCSEIPAHLAQHACEQLQGAEWQRQLLWQAWLRKLDRLDTSYRD
;
A
#
# COMPACT_ATOMS: atom_id res chain seq x y z
N MET A 1 24.96 5.50 12.94
CA MET A 1 23.85 4.71 12.37
C MET A 1 22.57 5.42 12.76
N ASN A 2 21.74 5.79 11.79
CA ASN A 2 20.43 6.38 12.08
C ASN A 2 19.61 5.36 12.86
N ASP A 3 18.91 5.80 13.91
CA ASP A 3 18.01 4.95 14.67
C ASP A 3 16.81 4.57 13.79
N ILE A 4 16.73 3.29 13.38
CA ILE A 4 15.64 2.76 12.56
C ILE A 4 14.48 2.21 13.40
N ALA A 5 14.58 2.23 14.74
CA ALA A 5 13.55 1.69 15.62
C ALA A 5 12.16 2.34 15.44
N PRO A 6 12.04 3.67 15.24
CA PRO A 6 10.75 4.29 14.95
C PRO A 6 10.12 3.73 13.67
N LEU A 7 10.92 3.52 12.62
CA LEU A 7 10.44 3.04 11.32
C LEU A 7 9.98 1.59 11.38
N ARG A 8 10.70 0.75 12.14
CA ARG A 8 10.26 -0.64 12.45
C ARG A 8 8.91 -0.65 13.16
N ARG A 9 8.72 0.24 14.16
CA ARG A 9 7.46 0.35 14.90
C ARG A 9 6.31 0.84 14.02
N ASP A 10 6.55 1.83 13.17
CA ASP A 10 5.52 2.33 12.24
C ASP A 10 5.12 1.24 11.24
N LEU A 11 6.08 0.52 10.65
CA LEU A 11 5.77 -0.56 9.71
C LEU A 11 5.04 -1.72 10.42
N ALA A 12 5.46 -2.12 11.62
CA ALA A 12 4.76 -3.13 12.41
C ALA A 12 3.32 -2.69 12.77
N ALA A 13 3.13 -1.41 13.11
CA ALA A 13 1.80 -0.85 13.33
C ALA A 13 0.92 -0.93 12.07
N ALA A 14 1.49 -0.68 10.89
CA ALA A 14 0.77 -0.79 9.63
C ALA A 14 0.25 -2.22 9.40
N TYR A 15 1.06 -3.24 9.66
CA TYR A 15 0.60 -4.64 9.59
C TYR A 15 -0.57 -4.90 10.55
N ARG A 16 -0.44 -4.50 11.82
CA ARG A 16 -1.51 -4.70 12.82
C ARG A 16 -2.78 -3.94 12.49
N LEU A 17 -2.67 -2.72 11.95
CA LEU A 17 -3.81 -1.94 11.50
C LEU A 17 -4.48 -2.57 10.28
N ALA A 18 -3.70 -3.12 9.34
CA ALA A 18 -4.24 -3.85 8.20
C ALA A 18 -5.02 -5.10 8.65
N ALA A 19 -4.51 -5.88 9.60
CA ALA A 19 -5.26 -6.99 10.20
C ALA A 19 -6.54 -6.49 10.91
N LEU A 20 -6.45 -5.41 11.69
CA LEU A 20 -7.62 -4.81 12.35
C LEU A 20 -8.70 -4.34 11.36
N PHE A 21 -8.30 -3.94 10.14
CA PHE A 21 -9.22 -3.53 9.08
C PHE A 21 -9.59 -4.67 8.13
N GLY A 22 -9.10 -5.90 8.35
CA GLY A 22 -9.39 -7.09 7.55
C GLY A 22 -8.80 -7.06 6.14
N TRP A 23 -7.58 -6.55 6.00
CA TRP A 23 -6.88 -6.43 4.72
C TRP A 23 -5.81 -7.50 4.49
N ASP A 24 -5.53 -8.32 5.50
CA ASP A 24 -4.66 -9.47 5.38
C ASP A 24 -5.31 -10.54 4.48
N ASP A 25 -4.46 -11.19 3.67
CA ASP A 25 -4.82 -12.38 2.91
C ASP A 25 -3.92 -13.51 3.38
N THR A 26 -4.23 -14.00 4.58
CA THR A 26 -3.43 -15.00 5.29
C THR A 26 -1.95 -14.57 5.39
N LEU A 27 -1.06 -15.14 4.57
CA LEU A 27 0.39 -14.92 4.59
C LEU A 27 0.92 -14.18 3.34
N TYR A 28 0.05 -13.81 2.39
CA TYR A 28 0.49 -13.51 1.03
C TYR A 28 0.61 -12.02 0.69
N THR A 29 0.20 -11.12 1.58
CA THR A 29 0.40 -9.68 1.42
C THR A 29 1.67 -9.19 2.10
N HIS A 30 2.16 -8.03 1.68
CA HIS A 30 3.46 -7.53 2.13
C HIS A 30 3.55 -6.00 2.01
N PHE A 31 4.16 -5.39 3.03
CA PHE A 31 4.46 -3.97 3.10
C PHE A 31 5.97 -3.80 3.17
N SER A 32 6.49 -2.68 2.66
CA SER A 32 7.91 -2.39 2.78
C SER A 32 8.17 -0.92 3.00
N VAL A 33 9.26 -0.60 3.67
CA VAL A 33 9.74 0.78 3.78
C VAL A 33 11.25 0.85 3.59
N ARG A 34 11.70 1.81 2.80
CA ARG A 34 13.12 2.10 2.55
C ARG A 34 13.77 2.66 3.81
N LEU A 35 14.91 2.08 4.19
CA LEU A 35 15.73 2.56 5.30
C LEU A 35 16.51 3.82 4.89
N PRO A 36 16.67 4.80 5.80
CA PRO A 36 17.52 5.96 5.54
C PRO A 36 19.02 5.57 5.53
N GLY A 37 19.80 6.19 4.65
CA GLY A 37 21.26 6.06 4.64
C GLY A 37 21.87 6.40 3.28
N ASP A 38 23.19 6.62 3.27
CA ASP A 38 23.96 7.03 2.07
C ASP A 38 24.53 5.84 1.26
N GLY A 39 24.25 4.61 1.70
CA GLY A 39 24.72 3.38 1.05
C GLY A 39 23.68 2.78 0.11
N GLU A 40 23.92 1.54 -0.31
CA GLU A 40 22.97 0.78 -1.12
C GLU A 40 21.57 0.75 -0.47
N PRO A 41 20.50 0.93 -1.26
CA PRO A 41 19.14 0.91 -0.75
C PRO A 41 18.81 -0.40 -0.03
N ARG A 42 18.20 -0.28 1.15
CA ARG A 42 17.75 -1.38 1.99
C ARG A 42 16.31 -1.15 2.43
N PHE A 43 15.57 -2.21 2.66
CA PHE A 43 14.13 -2.15 2.91
C PHE A 43 13.75 -3.05 4.08
N LEU A 44 12.87 -2.56 4.95
CA LEU A 44 12.16 -3.42 5.90
C LEU A 44 11.00 -4.11 5.20
N ILE A 45 10.74 -5.36 5.55
CA ILE A 45 9.60 -6.17 5.07
C ILE A 45 9.22 -7.21 6.12
N ASN A 46 7.97 -7.71 6.11
CA ASN A 46 7.56 -8.80 6.99
C ASN A 46 8.29 -10.12 6.67
N PRO A 47 8.60 -10.93 7.69
CA PRO A 47 8.96 -12.32 7.49
C PRO A 47 7.77 -13.11 6.95
N PHE A 48 8.04 -14.19 6.21
CA PHE A 48 7.01 -15.12 5.76
C PHE A 48 6.65 -16.09 6.89
N GLY A 49 5.35 -16.38 7.03
CA GLY A 49 4.84 -17.34 8.02
C GLY A 49 4.21 -16.73 9.28
N LEU A 50 4.19 -15.41 9.42
CA LEU A 50 3.44 -14.71 10.45
C LEU A 50 2.19 -14.07 9.85
N PHE A 51 1.05 -14.18 10.53
CA PHE A 51 -0.10 -13.34 10.24
C PHE A 51 0.21 -11.89 10.58
N PHE A 52 -0.48 -10.98 9.89
CA PHE A 52 -0.30 -9.54 10.11
C PHE A 52 -0.58 -9.12 11.55
N GLU A 53 -1.51 -9.79 12.24
CA GLU A 53 -1.83 -9.57 13.64
C GLU A 53 -0.76 -10.06 14.63
N GLU A 54 0.28 -10.75 14.16
CA GLU A 54 1.39 -11.25 14.99
C GLU A 54 2.63 -10.35 14.89
N ILE A 55 2.80 -9.63 13.77
CA ILE A 55 4.01 -8.86 13.45
C ILE A 55 4.38 -7.84 14.55
N ARG A 56 5.64 -7.85 14.97
CA ARG A 56 6.25 -6.85 15.85
C ARG A 56 7.42 -6.15 15.15
N ALA A 57 7.89 -5.05 15.74
CA ALA A 57 9.00 -4.26 15.20
C ALA A 57 10.29 -5.09 15.10
N SER A 58 10.50 -6.01 16.05
CA SER A 58 11.63 -6.95 16.13
C SER A 58 11.54 -8.09 15.12
N ASP A 59 10.35 -8.46 14.64
CA ASP A 59 10.17 -9.54 13.66
C ASP A 59 10.57 -9.13 12.24
N LEU A 60 10.49 -7.83 11.93
CA LEU A 60 10.78 -7.32 10.59
C LEU A 60 12.24 -7.60 10.19
N ILE A 61 12.42 -8.00 8.94
CA ILE A 61 13.74 -8.26 8.37
C ILE A 61 14.16 -7.10 7.47
N VAL A 62 15.47 -7.00 7.20
CA VAL A 62 16.01 -6.06 6.22
C VAL A 62 16.49 -6.83 5.00
N VAL A 63 16.03 -6.39 3.83
CA VAL A 63 16.47 -6.91 2.53
C VAL A 63 17.17 -5.81 1.73
N ASP A 64 18.14 -6.19 0.91
CA ASP A 64 18.75 -5.29 -0.07
C ASP A 64 17.92 -5.20 -1.36
N MET A 65 18.34 -4.37 -2.31
CA MET A 65 17.67 -4.19 -3.61
C MET A 65 17.60 -5.46 -4.48
N HIS A 66 18.42 -6.46 -4.18
CA HIS A 66 18.41 -7.75 -4.88
C HIS A 66 17.54 -8.80 -4.16
N GLY A 67 16.91 -8.43 -3.04
CA GLY A 67 16.08 -9.33 -2.25
C GLY A 67 16.89 -10.26 -1.35
N LYS A 68 18.17 -9.98 -1.09
CA LYS A 68 18.94 -10.74 -0.11
C LYS A 68 18.66 -10.21 1.29
N VAL A 69 18.39 -11.11 2.23
CA VAL A 69 18.27 -10.76 3.65
C VAL A 69 19.64 -10.34 4.19
N VAL A 70 19.72 -9.12 4.73
CA VAL A 70 20.95 -8.53 5.30
C VAL A 70 20.87 -8.32 6.81
N GLU A 71 19.66 -8.32 7.39
CA GLU A 71 19.43 -8.30 8.84
C GLU A 71 18.16 -9.10 9.17
N GLY A 72 18.21 -9.90 10.24
CA GLY A 72 17.16 -10.86 10.60
C GLY A 72 17.51 -12.30 10.21
N ASN A 73 16.68 -13.26 10.64
CA ASN A 73 16.87 -14.69 10.38
C ASN A 73 15.53 -15.37 10.05
N ALA A 74 14.88 -14.88 9.00
CA ALA A 74 13.63 -15.42 8.48
C ALA A 74 13.59 -15.26 6.97
N ASP A 75 12.90 -16.19 6.31
CA ASP A 75 12.55 -16.06 4.89
C ASP A 75 11.43 -15.02 4.72
N TYR A 76 11.24 -14.56 3.48
CA TYR A 76 10.14 -13.66 3.11
C TYR A 76 9.58 -14.06 1.74
N ASN A 77 8.44 -13.49 1.35
CA ASN A 77 7.84 -13.74 0.04
C ASN A 77 8.63 -13.03 -1.08
N VAL A 78 9.51 -13.78 -1.77
CA VAL A 78 10.38 -13.27 -2.84
C VAL A 78 9.58 -12.68 -4.00
N ALA A 79 8.50 -13.35 -4.43
CA ALA A 79 7.64 -12.85 -5.51
C ALA A 79 7.01 -11.50 -5.13
N GLY A 80 6.59 -11.37 -3.87
CA GLY A 80 6.06 -10.12 -3.34
C GLY A 80 7.07 -8.96 -3.41
N PHE A 81 8.34 -9.23 -3.11
CA PHE A 81 9.37 -8.20 -3.17
C PHE A 81 9.77 -7.80 -4.60
N THR A 82 9.50 -8.62 -5.62
CA THR A 82 9.71 -8.23 -7.02
C THR A 82 8.96 -6.94 -7.36
N ILE A 83 7.69 -6.83 -6.95
CA ILE A 83 6.86 -5.64 -7.15
C ILE A 83 7.40 -4.46 -6.34
N HIS A 84 7.71 -4.69 -5.06
CA HIS A 84 8.19 -3.63 -4.17
C HIS A 84 9.52 -3.04 -4.63
N SER A 85 10.46 -3.90 -5.02
CA SER A 85 11.74 -3.48 -5.59
C SER A 85 11.56 -2.68 -6.87
N ALA A 86 10.64 -3.06 -7.76
CA ALA A 86 10.32 -2.28 -8.96
C ALA A 86 9.92 -0.84 -8.60
N VAL A 87 8.99 -0.70 -7.64
CA VAL A 87 8.47 0.59 -7.20
C VAL A 87 9.56 1.45 -6.55
N HIS A 88 10.30 0.89 -5.59
CA HIS A 88 11.41 1.61 -4.94
C HIS A 88 12.48 2.04 -5.94
N MET A 89 12.79 1.22 -6.94
CA MET A 89 13.79 1.58 -7.95
C MET A 89 13.34 2.69 -8.91
N ALA A 90 12.03 2.83 -9.14
CA ALA A 90 11.53 3.90 -10.00
C ALA A 90 11.35 5.24 -9.29
N ARG A 91 11.09 5.21 -7.97
CA ARG A 91 10.65 6.38 -7.24
C ARG A 91 11.35 6.52 -5.91
N ASP A 92 12.13 7.60 -5.81
CA ASP A 92 12.80 7.98 -4.57
C ASP A 92 11.82 8.45 -3.49
N ASP A 93 10.69 9.04 -3.90
CA ASP A 93 9.64 9.51 -2.98
C ASP A 93 8.67 8.40 -2.55
N ALA A 94 8.71 7.22 -3.18
CA ALA A 94 7.97 6.02 -2.78
C ALA A 94 8.68 5.29 -1.63
N HIS A 95 8.90 5.98 -0.51
CA HIS A 95 9.61 5.41 0.64
C HIS A 95 8.90 4.21 1.26
N CYS A 96 7.58 4.20 1.31
CA CYS A 96 6.78 3.07 1.74
C CYS A 96 5.89 2.57 0.60
N VAL A 97 5.78 1.26 0.48
CA VAL A 97 4.95 0.56 -0.50
C VAL A 97 4.09 -0.46 0.24
N ILE A 98 2.79 -0.43 -0.01
CA ILE A 98 1.81 -1.31 0.62
C ILE A 98 1.02 -2.03 -0.46
N HIS A 99 1.00 -3.37 -0.42
CA HIS A 99 0.22 -4.20 -1.33
C HIS A 99 -0.81 -5.03 -0.58
N THR A 100 -2.04 -5.08 -1.08
CA THR A 100 -3.16 -5.81 -0.46
C THR A 100 -4.01 -6.58 -1.46
N HIS A 101 -4.59 -7.69 -1.00
CA HIS A 101 -5.57 -8.52 -1.70
C HIS A 101 -6.95 -8.42 -1.05
N THR A 102 -7.42 -7.21 -0.76
CA THR A 102 -8.74 -7.06 -0.14
C THR A 102 -9.84 -7.52 -1.09
N LEU A 103 -10.93 -8.08 -0.56
CA LEU A 103 -12.08 -8.49 -1.37
C LEU A 103 -12.56 -7.35 -2.28
N ALA A 104 -12.69 -6.15 -1.73
CA ALA A 104 -13.15 -4.99 -2.48
C ALA A 104 -12.14 -4.55 -3.56
N GLY A 105 -10.86 -4.51 -3.21
CA GLY A 105 -9.78 -4.15 -4.12
C GLY A 105 -9.69 -5.10 -5.30
N MET A 106 -9.68 -6.41 -5.05
CA MET A 106 -9.65 -7.44 -6.09
C MET A 106 -10.89 -7.39 -7.00
N ALA A 107 -12.08 -7.20 -6.41
CA ALA A 107 -13.31 -7.14 -7.18
C ALA A 107 -13.33 -5.93 -8.13
N VAL A 108 -12.93 -4.74 -7.66
CA VAL A 108 -12.81 -3.56 -8.53
C VAL A 108 -11.67 -3.73 -9.54
N ALA A 109 -10.57 -4.38 -9.16
CA ALA A 109 -9.48 -4.70 -10.07
C ALA A 109 -9.87 -5.64 -11.22
N ALA A 110 -10.94 -6.40 -11.05
CA ALA A 110 -11.52 -7.27 -12.08
C ALA A 110 -12.58 -6.57 -12.96
N GLN A 111 -13.04 -5.36 -12.61
CA GLN A 111 -14.02 -4.60 -13.41
C GLN A 111 -13.32 -3.87 -14.56
N ASN A 112 -13.91 -3.86 -15.77
CA ASN A 112 -13.31 -3.24 -16.96
C ASN A 112 -12.88 -1.78 -16.71
N ASP A 113 -13.76 -0.99 -16.10
CA ASP A 113 -13.55 0.44 -15.90
C ASP A 113 -12.67 0.78 -14.68
N GLY A 114 -12.31 -0.23 -13.87
CA GLY A 114 -11.49 -0.02 -12.68
C GLY A 114 -12.20 0.83 -11.63
N LEU A 115 -11.50 1.78 -11.01
CA LEU A 115 -12.07 2.67 -10.00
C LEU A 115 -12.81 3.85 -10.65
N LEU A 116 -14.13 3.89 -10.43
CA LEU A 116 -15.05 4.92 -10.88
C LEU A 116 -15.10 6.11 -9.92
N GLN A 117 -15.41 7.29 -10.44
CA GLN A 117 -15.52 8.53 -9.66
C GLN A 117 -16.92 8.68 -9.05
N LEU A 118 -17.30 7.82 -8.11
CA LEU A 118 -18.67 7.73 -7.58
C LEU A 118 -18.91 8.53 -6.30
N ASN A 119 -17.86 8.90 -5.59
CA ASN A 119 -17.96 9.59 -4.30
C ASN A 119 -16.72 10.46 -4.04
N GLN A 120 -16.77 11.30 -3.01
CA GLN A 120 -15.65 12.21 -2.69
C GLN A 120 -14.31 11.46 -2.46
N ILE A 121 -14.32 10.28 -1.85
CA ILE A 121 -13.08 9.53 -1.60
C ILE A 121 -12.44 9.08 -2.91
N SER A 122 -13.22 8.61 -3.89
CA SER A 122 -12.67 8.23 -5.21
C SER A 122 -11.99 9.38 -5.95
N THR A 123 -12.34 10.64 -5.63
CA THR A 123 -11.73 11.82 -6.26
C THR A 123 -10.27 12.04 -5.88
N GLU A 124 -9.81 11.49 -4.74
CA GLU A 124 -8.38 11.53 -4.37
C GLU A 124 -7.50 10.86 -5.44
N PHE A 125 -8.07 9.88 -6.14
CA PHE A 125 -7.43 9.04 -7.14
C PHE A 125 -7.66 9.52 -8.59
N HIS A 126 -8.41 10.61 -8.79
CA HIS A 126 -8.64 11.17 -10.12
C HIS A 126 -7.30 11.54 -10.77
N GLN A 127 -6.97 10.89 -11.90
CA GLN A 127 -5.68 11.04 -12.59
C GLN A 127 -4.44 10.79 -11.70
N ARG A 128 -4.59 10.04 -10.60
CA ARG A 128 -3.51 9.70 -9.66
C ARG A 128 -3.47 8.20 -9.32
N LEU A 129 -4.21 7.38 -10.06
CA LEU A 129 -4.23 5.93 -9.97
C LEU A 129 -3.76 5.33 -11.29
N GLY A 130 -2.64 4.63 -11.26
CA GLY A 130 -2.15 3.87 -12.40
C GLY A 130 -2.80 2.49 -12.47
N TYR A 131 -2.69 1.85 -13.63
CA TYR A 131 -3.20 0.52 -13.87
C TYR A 131 -2.10 -0.37 -14.43
N HIS A 132 -1.96 -1.56 -13.87
CA HIS A 132 -1.02 -2.56 -14.35
C HIS A 132 -1.77 -3.82 -14.78
N ALA A 133 -1.42 -4.35 -15.97
CA ALA A 133 -2.04 -5.56 -16.49
C ALA A 133 -1.60 -6.78 -15.67
N TYR A 134 -2.43 -7.83 -15.65
CA TYR A 134 -2.06 -9.07 -14.97
C TYR A 134 -1.09 -9.89 -15.83
N GLU A 135 0.06 -10.26 -15.27
CA GLU A 135 1.09 -11.03 -15.97
C GLU A 135 1.35 -12.42 -15.34
N GLY A 136 0.61 -12.76 -14.28
CA GLY A 136 0.78 -13.99 -13.51
C GLY A 136 1.38 -13.72 -12.12
N VAL A 137 2.03 -14.74 -11.54
CA VAL A 137 2.74 -14.57 -10.26
C VAL A 137 4.07 -13.86 -10.53
N ALA A 138 4.30 -12.74 -9.83
CA ALA A 138 5.40 -11.78 -10.06
C ALA A 138 6.82 -12.32 -9.75
N LEU A 139 7.27 -13.30 -10.53
CA LEU A 139 8.63 -13.87 -10.46
C LEU A 139 9.54 -13.36 -11.57
N ASP A 140 8.98 -12.71 -12.59
CA ASP A 140 9.73 -12.22 -13.74
C ASP A 140 10.29 -10.82 -13.47
N LEU A 141 11.61 -10.67 -13.58
CA LEU A 141 12.27 -9.38 -13.38
C LEU A 141 11.95 -8.38 -14.51
N ASP A 142 11.57 -8.86 -15.69
CA ASP A 142 11.21 -8.01 -16.83
C ASP A 142 9.88 -7.27 -16.57
N GLU A 143 9.03 -7.77 -15.66
CA GLU A 143 7.78 -7.13 -15.22
C GLU A 143 8.05 -5.78 -14.53
N ARG A 144 9.21 -5.64 -13.85
CA ARG A 144 9.55 -4.44 -13.07
C ARG A 144 9.45 -3.17 -13.90
N ALA A 145 10.03 -3.15 -15.11
CA ALA A 145 10.00 -1.96 -15.97
C ALA A 145 8.57 -1.57 -16.36
N ARG A 146 7.66 -2.54 -16.53
CA ARG A 146 6.25 -2.29 -16.84
C ARG A 146 5.48 -1.79 -15.62
N ILE A 147 5.75 -2.34 -14.43
CA ILE A 147 5.18 -1.83 -13.15
C ILE A 147 5.59 -0.37 -12.95
N GLN A 148 6.86 -0.05 -13.18
CA GLN A 148 7.38 1.31 -13.07
C GLN A 148 6.68 2.28 -14.02
N ALA A 149 6.50 1.87 -15.29
CA ALA A 149 5.77 2.65 -16.28
C ALA A 149 4.28 2.82 -15.92
N SER A 150 3.63 1.76 -15.43
CA SER A 150 2.25 1.81 -14.93
C SER A 150 2.11 2.76 -13.74
N LEU A 151 3.10 2.78 -12.83
CA LEU A 151 3.08 3.67 -11.67
C LEU A 151 3.25 5.12 -12.10
N GLY A 152 4.28 5.44 -12.89
CA GLY A 152 4.59 6.82 -13.25
C GLY A 152 4.55 7.75 -12.02
N ASP A 153 3.82 8.86 -12.12
CA ASP A 153 3.67 9.83 -11.03
C ASP A 153 2.46 9.54 -10.11
N ASN A 154 1.75 8.42 -10.30
CA ASN A 154 0.57 8.06 -9.51
C ASN A 154 0.93 7.71 -8.05
N ILE A 155 -0.02 7.89 -7.13
CA ILE A 155 0.16 7.55 -5.70
C ILE A 155 -0.24 6.10 -5.39
N ALA A 156 -0.84 5.43 -6.36
CA ALA A 156 -1.30 4.06 -6.24
C ALA A 156 -1.38 3.37 -7.60
N LEU A 157 -1.40 2.04 -7.55
CA LEU A 157 -1.73 1.16 -8.65
C LEU A 157 -2.94 0.31 -8.31
N LEU A 158 -3.79 0.14 -9.31
CA LEU A 158 -4.72 -0.98 -9.35
C LEU A 158 -4.09 -2.06 -10.25
N LEU A 159 -3.76 -3.19 -9.63
CA LEU A 159 -3.17 -4.35 -10.31
C LEU A 159 -4.34 -5.19 -10.82
N ARG A 160 -4.58 -5.19 -12.13
CA ARG A 160 -5.72 -5.87 -12.76
C ARG A 160 -5.74 -7.34 -12.35
N HIS A 161 -6.93 -7.83 -12.01
CA HIS A 161 -7.15 -9.22 -11.53
C HIS A 161 -6.35 -9.65 -10.30
N HIS A 162 -5.70 -8.72 -9.58
CA HIS A 162 -4.76 -9.07 -8.50
C HIS A 162 -5.04 -8.31 -7.20
N GLY A 163 -5.08 -6.98 -7.21
CA GLY A 163 -5.26 -6.23 -5.97
C GLY A 163 -4.84 -4.76 -6.06
N LEU A 164 -4.49 -4.20 -4.91
CA LEU A 164 -4.17 -2.78 -4.76
C LEU A 164 -2.72 -2.60 -4.34
N LEU A 165 -2.10 -1.51 -4.78
CA LEU A 165 -0.80 -1.07 -4.29
C LEU A 165 -0.82 0.44 -4.05
N SER A 166 -0.33 0.90 -2.91
CA SER A 166 -0.14 2.33 -2.63
C SER A 166 1.32 2.64 -2.34
N VAL A 167 1.70 3.89 -2.60
CA VAL A 167 3.03 4.42 -2.28
C VAL A 167 2.92 5.69 -1.46
N GLY A 168 3.98 6.03 -0.71
CA GLY A 168 4.06 7.29 0.02
C GLY A 168 5.43 7.59 0.57
N ALA A 169 5.67 8.86 0.91
CA ALA A 169 6.93 9.35 1.48
C ALA A 169 7.18 8.83 2.92
N SER A 170 6.15 8.29 3.57
CA SER A 170 6.22 7.65 4.88
C SER A 170 5.23 6.49 4.98
N VAL A 171 5.36 5.67 6.03
CA VAL A 171 4.38 4.61 6.32
C VAL A 171 2.97 5.18 6.49
N ALA A 172 2.86 6.32 7.20
CA ALA A 172 1.59 7.01 7.39
C ALA A 172 0.94 7.43 6.07
N ASP A 173 1.72 7.95 5.12
CA ASP A 173 1.22 8.39 3.82
C ASP A 173 0.74 7.21 2.98
N ALA A 174 1.58 6.18 2.82
CA ALA A 174 1.22 4.99 2.04
C ALA A 174 0.00 4.27 2.64
N PHE A 175 -0.09 4.19 3.97
CA PHE A 175 -1.20 3.55 4.66
C PHE A 175 -2.50 4.35 4.54
N TYR A 176 -2.42 5.68 4.62
CA TYR A 176 -3.57 6.56 4.35
C TYR A 176 -4.11 6.33 2.94
N VAL A 177 -3.22 6.33 1.93
CA VAL A 177 -3.60 6.13 0.53
C VAL A 177 -4.25 4.76 0.35
N MET A 178 -3.68 3.69 0.95
CA MET A 178 -4.28 2.36 0.90
C MET A 178 -5.66 2.32 1.56
N TYR A 179 -5.82 2.97 2.73
CA TYR A 179 -7.08 3.01 3.46
C TYR A 179 -8.20 3.58 2.59
N TYR A 180 -7.96 4.74 1.98
CA TYR A 180 -8.96 5.41 1.17
C TYR A 180 -9.15 4.76 -0.20
N LEU A 181 -8.12 4.14 -0.78
CA LEU A 181 -8.26 3.37 -2.02
C LEU A 181 -9.16 2.15 -1.79
N ASN A 182 -8.89 1.36 -0.76
CA ASN A 182 -9.75 0.22 -0.41
C ASN A 182 -11.18 0.67 -0.07
N ARG A 183 -11.33 1.77 0.69
CA ARG A 183 -12.66 2.34 1.01
C ARG A 183 -13.40 2.82 -0.24
N ALA A 184 -12.72 3.40 -1.22
CA ALA A 184 -13.31 3.78 -2.49
C ALA A 184 -13.82 2.54 -3.24
N CYS A 185 -13.06 1.44 -3.24
CA CYS A 185 -13.49 0.16 -3.82
C CYS A 185 -14.71 -0.41 -3.09
N GLU A 186 -14.73 -0.40 -1.75
CA GLU A 186 -15.88 -0.85 -0.94
C GLU A 186 -17.15 -0.07 -1.28
N ILE A 187 -17.05 1.26 -1.39
CA ILE A 187 -18.19 2.12 -1.76
C ILE A 187 -18.65 1.82 -3.18
N GLN A 188 -17.71 1.64 -4.12
CA GLN A 188 -18.07 1.32 -5.50
C GLN A 188 -18.85 0.00 -5.58
N LEU A 189 -18.40 -1.06 -4.91
CA LEU A 189 -19.15 -2.32 -4.90
C LEU A 189 -20.54 -2.17 -4.28
N ALA A 190 -20.66 -1.39 -3.20
CA ALA A 190 -21.95 -1.11 -2.58
C ALA A 190 -22.88 -0.33 -3.53
N ALA A 191 -22.35 0.64 -4.27
CA ALA A 191 -23.10 1.44 -5.24
C ALA A 191 -23.54 0.61 -6.46
N THR A 192 -22.64 -0.20 -7.02
CA THR A 192 -22.92 -1.00 -8.22
C THR A 192 -23.68 -2.29 -7.92
N GLY A 193 -23.64 -2.78 -6.68
CA GLY A 193 -24.26 -4.06 -6.28
C GLY A 193 -25.79 -4.10 -6.44
N GLY A 194 -26.45 -2.94 -6.52
CA GLY A 194 -27.88 -2.83 -6.81
C GLY A 194 -28.25 -3.02 -8.29
N GLY A 195 -27.28 -3.14 -9.19
CA GLY A 195 -27.49 -3.30 -10.64
C GLY A 195 -28.03 -2.07 -11.36
N GLN A 196 -28.25 -0.96 -10.64
CA GLN A 196 -28.60 0.33 -11.24
C GLN A 196 -27.33 1.02 -11.78
N PRO A 197 -27.40 1.70 -12.93
CA PRO A 197 -26.30 2.52 -13.41
C PRO A 197 -25.92 3.57 -12.37
N CYS A 198 -24.62 3.69 -12.08
CA CYS A 198 -24.09 4.76 -11.24
C CYS A 198 -23.76 6.00 -12.08
N SER A 199 -24.00 7.19 -11.54
CA SER A 199 -23.54 8.44 -12.15
C SER A 199 -22.17 8.80 -11.59
N GLU A 200 -21.19 9.01 -12.47
CA GLU A 200 -19.88 9.52 -12.06
C GLU A 200 -19.91 11.03 -11.82
N ILE A 201 -19.02 11.49 -10.93
CA ILE A 201 -18.75 12.90 -10.70
C ILE A 201 -18.11 13.47 -11.98
N PRO A 202 -18.60 14.61 -12.50
CA PRO A 202 -18.00 15.25 -13.66
C PRO A 202 -16.50 15.50 -13.47
N ALA A 203 -15.70 15.22 -14.50
CA ALA A 203 -14.24 15.26 -14.41
C ALA A 203 -13.68 16.58 -13.83
N HIS A 204 -14.24 17.74 -14.19
CA HIS A 204 -13.80 19.03 -13.64
C HIS A 204 -14.05 19.16 -12.12
N LEU A 205 -15.11 18.55 -11.58
CA LEU A 205 -15.38 18.53 -10.15
C LEU A 205 -14.51 17.49 -9.44
N ALA A 206 -14.27 16.34 -10.07
CA ALA A 206 -13.34 15.33 -9.54
C ALA A 206 -11.91 15.90 -9.43
N GLN A 207 -11.46 16.62 -10.47
CA GLN A 207 -10.18 17.34 -10.47
C GLN A 207 -10.14 18.39 -9.35
N HIS A 208 -11.17 19.23 -9.23
CA HIS A 208 -11.23 20.25 -8.19
C HIS A 208 -11.17 19.65 -6.77
N ALA A 209 -11.93 18.58 -6.52
CA ALA A 209 -11.91 17.89 -5.24
C ALA A 209 -10.55 17.21 -4.97
N CYS A 210 -9.91 16.64 -6.00
CA CYS A 210 -8.56 16.08 -5.90
C CYS A 210 -7.54 17.14 -5.44
N GLU A 211 -7.57 18.33 -6.03
CA GLU A 211 -6.69 19.45 -5.66
C GLU A 211 -6.94 19.94 -4.22
N GLN A 212 -8.20 19.97 -3.78
CA GLN A 212 -8.54 20.31 -2.39
C GLN A 212 -7.97 19.29 -1.40
N LEU A 213 -8.08 17.99 -1.72
CA LEU A 213 -7.54 16.91 -0.89
C LEU A 213 -6.01 16.93 -0.87
N GLN A 214 -5.36 17.24 -1.99
CA GLN A 214 -3.91 17.47 -2.05
C GLN A 214 -3.47 18.64 -1.16
N GLY A 215 -4.27 19.71 -1.09
CA GLY A 215 -4.04 20.83 -0.17
C GLY A 215 -4.16 20.45 1.32
N ALA A 216 -4.68 19.26 1.63
CA ALA A 216 -4.94 18.78 2.99
C ALA A 216 -4.07 17.57 3.41
N GLU A 217 -3.01 17.23 2.66
CA GLU A 217 -2.18 16.04 2.94
C GLU A 217 -1.53 16.03 4.34
N TRP A 218 -1.36 17.21 4.98
CA TRP A 218 -0.91 17.30 6.37
C TRP A 218 -1.82 16.54 7.36
N GLN A 219 -3.08 16.30 7.01
CA GLN A 219 -4.02 15.53 7.82
C GLN A 219 -3.68 14.03 7.87
N ARG A 220 -2.93 13.50 6.91
CA ARG A 220 -2.54 12.07 6.86
C ARG A 220 -1.81 11.65 8.13
N GLN A 221 -0.88 12.49 8.59
CA GLN A 221 -0.15 12.26 9.84
C GLN A 221 -1.04 12.35 11.08
N LEU A 222 -2.00 13.29 11.11
CA LEU A 222 -2.94 13.36 12.22
C LEU A 222 -3.82 12.10 12.33
N LEU A 223 -4.25 11.57 11.18
CA LEU A 223 -5.01 10.33 11.12
C LEU A 223 -4.16 9.13 11.53
N TRP A 224 -2.90 9.06 11.09
CA TRP A 224 -1.94 8.04 11.52
C TRP A 224 -1.79 8.02 13.05
N GLN A 225 -1.57 9.18 13.67
CA GLN A 225 -1.48 9.27 15.13
C GLN A 225 -2.78 8.83 15.83
N ALA A 226 -3.95 9.06 15.22
CA ALA A 226 -5.22 8.57 15.75
C ALA A 226 -5.36 7.05 15.65
N TRP A 227 -4.89 6.44 14.55
CA TRP A 227 -4.82 5.00 14.39
C TRP A 227 -3.83 4.35 15.36
N LEU A 228 -2.65 4.94 15.56
CA LEU A 228 -1.70 4.47 16.58
C LEU A 228 -2.31 4.47 17.97
N ARG A 229 -2.99 5.56 18.38
CA ARG A 229 -3.72 5.58 19.66
C ARG A 229 -4.80 4.50 19.74
N LYS A 230 -5.45 4.15 18.61
CA LYS A 230 -6.43 3.06 18.57
C LYS A 230 -5.76 1.71 18.76
N LEU A 231 -4.67 1.46 18.05
CA LEU A 231 -3.90 0.23 18.16
C LEU A 231 -3.34 0.06 19.58
N ASP A 232 -2.80 1.11 20.18
CA ASP A 232 -2.27 1.09 21.56
C ASP A 232 -3.29 0.69 22.62
N ARG A 233 -4.58 0.96 22.40
CA ARG A 233 -5.65 0.51 23.30
C ARG A 233 -5.98 -0.96 23.14
N LEU A 234 -5.66 -1.55 21.99
CA LEU A 234 -5.94 -2.94 21.65
C LEU A 234 -4.75 -3.84 21.99
N ASP A 235 -3.57 -3.48 21.48
CA ASP A 235 -2.33 -4.21 21.68
C ASP A 235 -1.13 -3.28 21.45
N THR A 236 -0.17 -3.29 22.38
CA THR A 236 1.08 -2.53 22.27
C THR A 236 2.27 -3.37 21.86
N SER A 237 2.12 -4.70 21.77
CA SER A 237 3.19 -5.66 21.47
C SER A 237 3.82 -5.46 20.09
N TYR A 238 3.13 -4.77 19.17
CA TYR A 238 3.68 -4.43 17.85
C TYR A 238 4.95 -3.59 17.92
N ARG A 239 5.20 -2.92 19.07
CA ARG A 239 6.35 -2.03 19.27
C ARG A 239 7.64 -2.74 19.64
N ASP A 240 7.52 -4.00 20.06
CA ASP A 240 8.59 -4.82 20.60
C ASP A 240 9.53 -5.33 19.52
#